data_AF-A0A3G8R710-F1
#
_entry.id   AF-A0A3G8R710-F1
#
_cell.length_a   1.000
_cell.length_b   1.000
_cell.length_c   1.000
_cell.angle_alpha   90.00
_cell.angle_beta   90.00
_cell.angle_gamma   90.00
#
_symmetry.space_group_name_H-M   'P 1'
#
loop_
_entity.id
_entity.type
_entity.pdbx_description
1 polymer ?
#
loop_
_entity_poly.entity_id
_entity_poly.type
_entity_poly.pdbx_seq_one_letter_code
_entity_poly.pdbx_strand_id
1 'polypeptide(L)' 'MNDDIVQMINEWNPIEIYPLLEDEYYSEIHKIHEKSKETNSIRELAKQIHSVFAQSFKKEFDKSIEDCQSIAEKIMNITK' A
#
# COMPACT_ATOMS: atom_id res chain seq x y z
N MET A 1 0.02 14.58 -2.46
CA MET A 1 -0.16 13.14 -2.22
C MET A 1 -1.56 12.96 -1.65
N ASN A 2 -2.22 11.80 -1.77
CA ASN A 2 -3.52 11.62 -1.11
C ASN A 2 -3.27 11.24 0.36
N ASP A 3 -3.57 12.17 1.27
CA ASP A 3 -3.32 12.02 2.71
C ASP A 3 -4.06 10.80 3.30
N ASP A 4 -5.19 10.41 2.71
CA ASP A 4 -5.94 9.22 3.14
C ASP A 4 -5.18 7.92 2.83
N ILE A 5 -4.51 7.82 1.68
CA ILE A 5 -3.71 6.63 1.34
C ILE A 5 -2.47 6.55 2.24
N VAL A 6 -1.87 7.70 2.55
CA VAL A 6 -0.75 7.78 3.51
C VAL A 6 -1.18 7.23 4.85
N GLN A 7 -2.31 7.72 5.38
CA GLN A 7 -2.85 7.27 6.65
C GLN A 7 -3.16 5.77 6.63
N MET A 8 -3.84 5.27 5.60
CA MET A 8 -4.18 3.84 5.49
C MET A 8 -2.94 2.93 5.52
N ILE A 9 -1.86 3.33 4.84
CA ILE A 9 -0.62 2.53 4.79
C ILE A 9 0.17 2.67 6.09
N ASN A 10 0.26 3.87 6.67
CA ASN A 10 0.95 4.08 7.94
C ASN A 10 0.24 3.34 9.09
N GLU A 11 -1.10 3.34 9.12
CA GLU A 11 -1.89 2.55 10.08
C GLU A 11 -1.73 1.04 9.87
N TRP A 12 -1.62 0.60 8.62
CA TRP A 12 -1.36 -0.81 8.31
C TRP A 12 0.03 -1.25 8.74
N ASN A 13 1.03 -0.35 8.65
CA ASN A 13 2.43 -0.57 9.01
C ASN A 13 2.94 -1.96 8.56
N PRO A 14 3.00 -2.23 7.24
CA PRO A 14 3.15 -3.58 6.70
C PRO A 14 4.42 -4.32 7.10
N ILE A 15 5.43 -3.61 7.58
CA ILE A 15 6.70 -4.19 8.06
C ILE A 15 7.00 -3.82 9.52
N GLU A 16 5.99 -3.36 10.27
CA GLU A 16 6.06 -3.15 11.72
C GLU A 16 7.25 -2.24 12.16
N ILE A 17 7.48 -1.13 11.46
CA ILE A 17 8.55 -0.17 11.80
C ILE A 17 8.19 0.61 13.06
N TYR A 18 9.16 0.72 13.99
CA TYR A 18 9.06 1.56 15.20
C TYR A 18 10.39 2.26 15.50
N PRO A 19 10.41 3.61 15.66
CA PRO A 19 9.29 4.52 15.49
C PRO A 19 8.90 4.68 14.01
N LEU A 20 7.59 4.69 13.71
CA LEU A 20 7.10 4.94 12.37
C LEU A 20 7.10 6.46 12.10
N LEU A 21 7.95 6.90 11.18
CA LEU A 21 7.95 8.27 10.69
C LEU A 21 6.88 8.43 9.60
N GLU A 22 6.40 9.67 9.42
CA GLU A 22 5.31 9.97 8.48
C GLU A 22 5.68 9.64 7.03
N ASP A 23 6.95 9.82 6.66
CA ASP A 23 7.49 9.66 5.32
C ASP A 23 8.12 8.28 5.05
N GLU A 24 8.05 7.36 6.01
CA GLU A 24 8.71 6.05 5.94
C GLU A 24 8.32 5.25 4.70
N TYR A 25 7.05 5.31 4.30
CA TYR A 25 6.51 4.62 3.12
C TYR A 25 6.27 5.53 1.91
N TYR A 26 6.82 6.75 1.89
CA TYR A 26 6.48 7.77 0.89
C TYR A 26 6.66 7.26 -0.56
N SER A 27 7.76 6.58 -0.83
CA SER A 27 8.08 6.00 -2.15
C SER A 27 7.05 4.96 -2.58
N GLU A 28 6.67 4.08 -1.67
CA GLU A 28 5.75 2.96 -1.91
C GLU A 28 4.32 3.49 -2.10
N ILE A 29 3.88 4.39 -1.22
CA ILE A 29 2.60 5.07 -1.30
C ILE A 29 2.47 5.79 -2.65
N HIS A 30 3.52 6.50 -3.10
CA HIS A 30 3.48 7.20 -4.38
C HIS A 30 3.24 6.23 -5.54
N LYS A 31 3.95 5.09 -5.59
CA LYS A 31 3.75 4.06 -6.62
C LYS A 31 2.34 3.48 -6.58
N ILE A 32 1.82 3.20 -5.38
CA ILE A 32 0.47 2.64 -5.19
C ILE A 32 -0.61 3.62 -5.66
N HIS A 33 -0.46 4.90 -5.34
CA HIS A 33 -1.38 5.95 -5.77
C HIS A 33 -1.42 6.13 -7.29
N GLU A 34 -0.27 6.08 -7.97
CA GLU A 34 -0.27 6.14 -9.44
C GLU A 34 -0.93 4.88 -10.02
N LYS A 35 -0.66 3.69 -9.47
CA LYS A 35 -1.29 2.45 -9.91
C LYS A 35 -2.79 2.40 -9.65
N SER A 36 -3.28 2.98 -8.55
CA SER A 36 -4.71 3.00 -8.22
C SER A 36 -5.53 3.83 -9.20
N LYS A 37 -4.93 4.84 -9.85
CA LYS A 37 -5.58 5.62 -10.91
C LYS A 37 -5.71 4.84 -12.23
N GLU A 38 -4.85 3.86 -12.46
CA GLU A 38 -4.78 3.11 -13.72
C GLU A 38 -5.70 1.87 -13.72
N THR A 39 -6.19 1.42 -12.57
CA THR A 39 -6.93 0.16 -12.44
C THR A 39 -8.23 0.31 -11.66
N ASN A 40 -9.28 -0.39 -12.12
CA ASN A 40 -10.57 -0.52 -11.42
C ASN A 40 -10.74 -1.91 -10.75
N SER A 41 -9.70 -2.75 -10.80
CA SER A 41 -9.70 -4.08 -10.20
C SER A 41 -8.97 -4.08 -8.85
N ILE A 42 -9.72 -4.33 -7.77
CA ILE A 42 -9.17 -4.50 -6.41
C ILE A 42 -8.07 -5.56 -6.41
N ARG A 43 -8.29 -6.67 -7.11
CA ARG A 43 -7.33 -7.78 -7.19
C ARG A 43 -6.02 -7.37 -7.88
N GLU A 44 -6.09 -6.56 -8.94
CA GLU A 44 -4.88 -6.07 -9.60
C GLU A 44 -4.15 -5.06 -8.71
N LEU A 45 -4.85 -4.15 -8.05
CA LEU A 45 -4.23 -3.22 -7.10
C LEU A 45 -3.57 -3.97 -5.93
N ALA A 46 -4.21 -5.01 -5.39
CA ALA A 46 -3.64 -5.85 -4.33
C ALA A 46 -2.30 -6.47 -4.74
N LYS A 47 -2.20 -7.02 -5.96
CA LYS A 47 -0.95 -7.56 -6.50
C LYS A 47 0.12 -6.48 -6.66
N GLN A 48 -0.27 -5.29 -7.09
CA GLN A 48 0.66 -4.16 -7.23
C GLN A 48 1.19 -3.70 -5.87
N ILE A 49 0.31 -3.54 -4.87
CA ILE A 49 0.68 -3.22 -3.48
C ILE A 49 1.69 -4.27 -2.97
N HIS A 50 1.35 -5.55 -3.06
CA HIS A 50 2.23 -6.64 -2.65
C HIS A 50 3.58 -6.55 -3.38
N SER A 51 3.58 -6.33 -4.69
CA SER A 51 4.82 -6.24 -5.48
C SER A 51 5.69 -5.05 -5.06
N VAL A 52 5.09 -3.88 -4.82
CA VAL A 52 5.78 -2.67 -4.38
C VAL A 52 6.47 -2.92 -3.04
N PHE A 53 5.74 -3.41 -2.03
CA PHE A 53 6.32 -3.65 -0.71
C PHE A 53 7.34 -4.80 -0.71
N ALA A 54 7.06 -5.91 -1.42
CA ALA A 54 8.00 -7.02 -1.54
C ALA A 54 9.31 -6.61 -2.24
N GLN A 55 9.26 -5.68 -3.21
CA GLN A 55 10.46 -5.16 -3.86
C GLN A 55 11.26 -4.22 -2.95
N SER A 56 10.57 -3.34 -2.22
CA SER A 56 11.21 -2.35 -1.34
C SER A 56 11.83 -3.01 -0.10
N PHE A 57 11.12 -3.93 0.55
CA PHE A 57 11.48 -4.45 1.88
C PHE A 57 11.89 -5.92 1.89
N LYS A 58 11.69 -6.64 0.78
CA LYS A 58 12.15 -8.02 0.57
C LYS A 58 11.68 -8.96 1.69
N LYS A 59 12.59 -9.36 2.58
CA LYS A 59 12.34 -10.33 3.64
C LYS A 59 11.58 -9.75 4.82
N GLU A 60 11.62 -8.43 4.99
CA GLU A 60 10.91 -7.74 6.07
C GLU A 60 9.41 -7.62 5.78
N PHE A 61 9.02 -7.79 4.52
CA PHE A 61 7.62 -7.82 4.11
C PHE A 61 7.09 -9.25 4.05
N ASP A 62 6.22 -9.59 5.00
CA ASP A 62 5.65 -10.93 5.17
C ASP A 62 4.14 -11.00 4.87
N LYS A 63 3.54 -9.89 4.41
CA LYS A 63 2.11 -9.81 4.18
C LYS A 63 1.70 -10.55 2.92
N SER A 64 0.54 -11.22 3.01
CA SER A 64 -0.05 -11.99 1.92
C SER A 64 -0.72 -11.09 0.87
N ILE A 65 -1.09 -11.67 -0.27
CA ILE A 65 -1.90 -10.95 -1.27
C ILE A 65 -3.28 -10.63 -0.68
N GLU A 66 -3.82 -11.48 0.18
CA GLU A 66 -5.09 -11.31 0.88
C GLU A 66 -5.04 -10.10 1.84
N ASP A 67 -3.93 -9.92 2.57
CA ASP A 67 -3.71 -8.72 3.38
C ASP A 67 -3.68 -7.47 2.51
N CYS A 68 -2.95 -7.52 1.39
CA CYS A 68 -2.88 -6.43 0.42
C CYS A 68 -4.25 -6.13 -0.21
N GLN A 69 -5.11 -7.13 -0.36
CA GLN A 69 -6.45 -6.96 -0.92
C GLN A 69 -7.35 -6.13 -0.01
N SER A 70 -7.24 -6.33 1.30
CA SER A 70 -7.96 -5.53 2.29
C SER A 70 -7.58 -4.04 2.22
N ILE A 71 -6.30 -3.74 1.94
CA ILE A 71 -5.83 -2.36 1.75
C ILE A 71 -6.24 -1.81 0.39
N ALA A 72 -6.13 -2.61 -0.68
CA ALA A 72 -6.55 -2.23 -2.03
C ALA A 72 -8.03 -1.84 -2.08
N GLU A 73 -8.90 -2.56 -1.37
CA GLU A 73 -10.33 -2.26 -1.28
C GLU A 73 -10.58 -0.89 -0.62
N LYS A 74 -9.89 -0.59 0.50
CA LYS A 74 -9.98 0.71 1.16
C LYS A 74 -9.55 1.85 0.23
N ILE A 75 -8.42 1.69 -0.47
CA ILE A 75 -7.91 2.69 -1.42
C ILE A 75 -8.90 2.91 -2.56
N MET A 76 -9.45 1.84 -3.15
CA MET A 76 -10.40 1.97 -4.27
C MET A 76 -11.71 2.65 -3.89
N ASN A 77 -12.15 2.51 -2.63
CA ASN A 77 -13.38 3.14 -2.17
C ASN A 77 -13.26 4.67 -2.04
N ILE A 78 -12.06 5.21 -1.88
CA ILE A 78 -11.82 6.66 -1.79
C ILE A 78 -11.36 7.29 -3.12
N THR A 79 -10.84 6.49 -4.06
CA THR A 79 -10.43 6.97 -5.38
C THR A 79 -11.52 6.88 -6.46
N LYS A 80 -12.73 6.42 -6.09
CA LYS A 80 -13.93 6.44 -6.95
C LYS A 80 -14.74 7.73 -6.76
#